data_AF-A0A946ZZS5-F1
#
_entry.id   AF-A0A946ZZS5-F1
#
_cell.length_a   1.000
_cell.length_b   1.000
_cell.length_c   1.000
_cell.angle_alpha   90.00
_cell.angle_beta   90.00
_cell.angle_gamma   90.00
#
_symmetry.space_group_name_H-M   'P 1'
#
loop_
_entity.id
_entity.type
_entity.pdbx_description
1 polymer ?
#
loop_
_entity_poly.entity_id
_entity_poly.type
_entity_poly.pdbx_seq_one_letter_code
_entity_poly.pdbx_strand_id
1 'polypeptide(L)'
;MIKTWKNNIIFLLAGLVSFGMVAQERDSIPDTQIEPPEPVYKADSSKVSKPAYKRVKVDGIAAVIGDYVILDSDIEKTLIDLRNQGASPQDITRCGLLGKLMEDRMYAHQAVQDSLLVSDDEVNATSDRQIQQLIQQVGSMEKVLE
;
A
#
# COMPACT_ATOMS: atom_id res chain seq x y z
N MET A 1 19.82 -13.97 -60.32
CA MET A 1 21.09 -13.89 -59.58
C MET A 1 21.03 -12.72 -58.57
N ILE A 2 20.15 -12.78 -57.55
CA ILE A 2 20.10 -11.79 -56.46
C ILE A 2 19.81 -12.58 -55.17
N LYS A 3 20.85 -12.99 -54.45
CA LYS A 3 20.76 -13.60 -53.12
C LYS A 3 22.10 -13.45 -52.41
N THR A 4 22.36 -12.30 -51.78
CA THR A 4 23.40 -12.11 -50.73
C THR A 4 23.39 -10.66 -50.20
N TRP A 5 22.31 -10.20 -49.55
CA TRP A 5 22.35 -8.90 -48.87
C TRP A 5 21.45 -8.83 -47.65
N LYS A 6 21.70 -9.70 -46.67
CA LYS A 6 21.07 -9.61 -45.34
C LYS A 6 21.97 -10.01 -44.16
N ASN A 7 23.25 -10.32 -44.39
CA ASN A 7 24.16 -10.88 -43.38
C ASN A 7 25.41 -10.02 -43.04
N ASN A 8 25.51 -8.78 -43.55
CA ASN A 8 26.68 -7.91 -43.29
C ASN A 8 26.37 -6.64 -42.47
N ILE A 9 25.16 -6.52 -41.90
CA ILE A 9 24.78 -5.38 -41.04
C ILE A 9 24.87 -5.72 -39.54
N ILE A 10 24.96 -7.01 -39.19
CA ILE A 10 25.05 -7.46 -37.78
C ILE A 10 26.49 -7.33 -37.22
N PHE A 11 27.51 -7.21 -38.07
CA PHE A 11 28.91 -7.14 -37.63
C PHE A 11 29.44 -5.72 -37.31
N LEU A 12 28.66 -4.66 -37.55
CA LEU A 12 29.11 -3.26 -37.35
C LEU A 12 28.65 -2.62 -36.03
N LEU A 13 27.78 -3.28 -35.24
CA LEU A 13 27.28 -2.75 -33.96
C LEU A 13 27.94 -3.38 -32.71
N ALA A 14 28.90 -4.30 -32.89
CA ALA A 14 29.60 -4.97 -31.79
C ALA A 14 30.95 -4.32 -31.41
N GLY A 15 31.28 -3.16 -31.96
CA GLY A 15 32.64 -2.60 -31.94
C GLY A 15 32.88 -1.36 -31.06
N LEU A 16 31.96 -0.97 -30.16
CA LEU A 16 32.06 0.35 -29.51
C LEU A 16 31.56 0.44 -28.06
N VAL A 17 31.87 -0.53 -27.20
CA VAL A 17 31.91 -0.29 -25.74
C VAL A 17 33.06 -1.08 -25.10
N SER A 18 34.28 -0.54 -25.25
CA SER A 18 35.40 -0.83 -24.37
C SER A 18 35.70 0.45 -23.57
N PHE A 19 35.17 0.57 -22.36
CA PHE A 19 35.78 1.33 -21.26
C PHE A 19 35.01 1.09 -19.96
N GLY A 20 35.67 0.55 -18.93
CA GLY A 20 35.08 0.38 -17.60
C GLY A 20 35.67 -0.78 -16.80
N MET A 21 36.96 -0.74 -16.48
CA MET A 21 37.48 -1.45 -15.32
C MET A 21 36.90 -0.80 -14.05
N VAL A 22 36.32 -1.59 -13.15
CA VAL A 22 36.39 -1.30 -11.71
C VAL A 22 37.04 -2.53 -11.08
N ALA A 23 38.34 -2.41 -10.83
CA ALA A 23 39.00 -3.13 -9.76
C ALA A 23 38.90 -2.26 -8.52
N GLN A 24 38.34 -2.78 -7.43
CA GLN A 24 38.65 -2.28 -6.09
C GLN A 24 38.98 -3.48 -5.21
N GLU A 25 40.18 -3.38 -4.65
CA GLU A 25 40.89 -4.36 -3.85
C GLU A 25 40.37 -4.35 -2.41
N ARG A 26 40.45 -5.52 -1.76
CA ARG A 26 40.18 -5.68 -0.33
C ARG A 26 41.30 -4.98 0.46
N ASP A 27 40.93 -4.01 1.28
CA ASP A 27 41.70 -3.67 2.47
C ASP A 27 40.85 -3.97 3.71
N SER A 28 41.02 -5.17 4.24
CA SER A 28 40.60 -5.52 5.59
C SER A 28 41.71 -5.14 6.55
N ILE A 29 41.53 -4.04 7.29
CA ILE A 29 42.31 -3.78 8.51
C ILE A 29 41.70 -4.64 9.64
N PRO A 30 42.53 -5.34 10.44
CA PRO A 30 42.06 -6.28 11.44
C PRO A 30 41.68 -5.52 12.70
N ASP A 31 40.52 -5.81 13.28
CA ASP A 31 40.30 -5.56 14.70
C ASP A 31 39.72 -6.80 15.36
N THR A 32 40.53 -7.29 16.29
CA THR A 32 40.32 -8.46 17.12
C THR A 32 39.34 -8.09 18.22
N GLN A 33 38.12 -8.63 18.19
CA GLN A 33 37.31 -8.77 19.39
C GLN A 33 36.68 -10.16 19.40
N ILE A 34 37.03 -10.89 20.45
CA ILE A 34 36.72 -12.27 20.78
C ILE A 34 35.21 -12.43 20.98
N GLU A 35 34.56 -13.26 20.15
CA GLU A 35 33.21 -13.77 20.44
C GLU A 35 33.34 -15.12 21.17
N PRO A 36 32.79 -15.29 22.39
CA PRO A 36 32.89 -16.54 23.14
C PRO A 36 32.15 -17.69 22.43
N PRO A 37 32.64 -18.94 22.57
CA PRO A 37 32.21 -20.08 21.77
C PRO A 37 30.74 -20.47 21.98
N GLU A 38 30.06 -20.77 20.88
CA GLU A 38 28.71 -21.33 20.85
C GLU A 38 28.59 -22.62 21.69
N PRO A 39 27.63 -22.72 22.61
CA PRO A 39 27.22 -24.03 23.10
C PRO A 39 26.30 -24.69 22.06
N VAL A 40 26.84 -25.68 21.37
CA VAL A 40 26.08 -26.68 20.60
C VAL A 40 25.10 -27.38 21.54
N TYR A 41 23.85 -26.94 21.58
CA TYR A 41 22.76 -27.68 22.22
C TYR A 41 22.20 -28.70 21.23
N LYS A 42 22.64 -29.94 21.44
CA LYS A 42 22.17 -31.15 20.78
C LYS A 42 20.65 -31.29 20.93
N ALA A 43 20.01 -31.71 19.84
CA ALA A 43 18.61 -32.08 19.80
C ALA A 43 18.31 -33.20 20.81
N ASP A 44 17.31 -32.99 21.67
CA ASP A 44 16.54 -34.07 22.28
C ASP A 44 15.09 -33.97 21.81
N SER A 45 14.61 -35.08 21.29
CA SER A 45 13.35 -35.28 20.62
C SER A 45 12.30 -35.64 21.67
N SER A 46 11.83 -34.65 22.43
CA SER A 46 10.54 -34.76 23.11
C SER A 46 9.51 -33.92 22.37
N LYS A 47 8.74 -34.57 21.49
CA LYS A 47 7.55 -34.01 20.85
C LYS A 47 6.54 -33.61 21.93
N VAL A 48 6.61 -32.36 22.37
CA VAL A 48 5.45 -31.63 22.87
C VAL A 48 5.00 -30.74 21.71
N SER A 49 4.02 -31.23 20.95
CA SER A 49 3.39 -30.45 19.89
C SER A 49 2.67 -29.26 20.53
N LYS A 50 3.38 -28.14 20.70
CA LYS A 50 2.77 -26.84 20.93
C LYS A 50 1.83 -26.57 19.75
N PRO A 51 0.56 -26.17 19.94
CA PRO A 51 -0.28 -25.78 18.82
C PRO A 51 0.43 -24.62 18.12
N ALA A 52 0.75 -24.81 16.84
CA ALA A 52 1.34 -23.75 16.03
C ALA A 52 0.31 -22.61 15.97
N TYR A 53 0.56 -21.53 16.73
CA TYR A 53 -0.27 -20.35 16.65
C TYR A 53 -0.08 -19.76 15.25
N LYS A 54 -1.06 -19.98 14.38
CA LYS A 54 -1.05 -19.43 13.02
C LYS A 54 -1.20 -17.93 13.16
N ARG A 55 -0.10 -17.20 12.96
CA ARG A 55 -0.14 -15.73 12.91
C ARG A 55 -1.02 -15.32 11.73
N VAL A 56 -2.07 -14.57 12.02
CA VAL A 56 -2.97 -13.98 11.01
C VAL A 56 -2.61 -12.51 10.91
N LYS A 57 -2.45 -12.01 9.67
CA LYS A 57 -2.37 -10.56 9.43
C LYS A 57 -3.76 -9.98 9.67
N VAL A 58 -3.86 -9.02 10.60
CA VAL A 58 -5.12 -8.35 10.92
C VAL A 58 -5.48 -7.35 9.83
N ASP A 59 -4.52 -6.47 9.48
CA ASP A 59 -4.68 -5.51 8.39
C ASP A 59 -3.32 -5.16 7.77
N GLY A 60 -3.35 -4.72 6.51
CA GLY A 60 -2.19 -4.32 5.72
C GLY A 60 -2.28 -2.85 5.29
N ILE A 61 -1.11 -2.25 5.05
CA ILE A 61 -1.03 -0.93 4.42
C ILE A 61 -0.99 -1.16 2.91
N ALA A 62 -1.97 -0.61 2.20
CA ALA A 62 -2.05 -0.67 0.75
C ALA A 62 -1.25 0.46 0.07
N ALA A 63 -1.28 1.68 0.63
CA ALA A 63 -0.57 2.85 0.11
C ALA A 63 -0.34 3.93 1.18
N VAL A 64 0.60 4.85 0.92
CA VAL A 64 0.90 6.02 1.78
C VAL A 64 1.01 7.26 0.88
N ILE A 65 0.30 8.32 1.24
CA ILE A 65 0.27 9.61 0.52
C ILE A 65 0.49 10.73 1.55
N GLY A 66 1.70 11.32 1.55
CA GLY A 66 2.07 12.32 2.56
C GLY A 66 1.90 11.75 3.96
N ASP A 67 1.05 12.40 4.76
CA ASP A 67 0.72 12.00 6.14
C ASP A 67 -0.46 11.00 6.24
N TYR A 68 -1.06 10.61 5.12
CA TYR A 68 -2.21 9.71 5.08
C TYR A 68 -1.82 8.29 4.67
N VAL A 69 -2.43 7.31 5.34
CA VAL A 69 -2.24 5.88 5.08
C VAL A 69 -3.57 5.28 4.61
N ILE A 70 -3.51 4.44 3.58
CA ILE A 70 -4.67 3.69 3.07
C ILE A 70 -4.49 2.23 3.47
N LEU A 71 -5.49 1.68 4.16
CA LEU A 71 -5.48 0.29 4.61
C LEU A 71 -6.16 -0.63 3.60
N ASP A 72 -5.80 -1.92 3.63
CA ASP A 72 -6.48 -2.93 2.82
C ASP A 72 -7.96 -3.06 3.26
N SER A 73 -8.24 -2.90 4.55
CA SER A 73 -9.61 -2.91 5.10
C SER A 73 -10.48 -1.76 4.60
N ASP A 74 -9.90 -0.58 4.35
CA ASP A 74 -10.64 0.57 3.81
C ASP A 74 -11.18 0.24 2.41
N ILE A 75 -10.34 -0.34 1.56
CA ILE A 75 -10.70 -0.73 0.20
C ILE A 75 -11.81 -1.79 0.22
N GLU A 76 -11.67 -2.80 1.08
CA GLU A 76 -12.65 -3.89 1.21
C GLU A 76 -13.99 -3.37 1.72
N LYS A 77 -13.97 -2.49 2.74
CA LYS A 77 -15.15 -1.89 3.34
C LYS A 77 -15.90 -1.04 2.33
N THR A 78 -15.21 -0.13 1.63
CA THR A 78 -15.84 0.70 0.61
C THR A 78 -16.42 -0.15 -0.52
N LEU A 79 -15.77 -1.25 -0.90
CA LEU A 79 -16.31 -2.17 -1.90
C LEU A 79 -17.58 -2.88 -1.41
N ILE A 80 -17.65 -3.27 -0.13
CA ILE A 80 -18.87 -3.83 0.48
C ILE A 80 -19.99 -2.79 0.52
N ASP A 81 -19.69 -1.56 0.94
CA ASP A 81 -20.66 -0.47 1.00
C ASP A 81 -21.25 -0.15 -0.37
N LEU A 82 -20.42 -0.15 -1.43
CA LEU A 82 -20.86 0.06 -2.80
C LEU A 82 -21.74 -1.09 -3.31
N ARG A 83 -21.41 -2.34 -2.98
CA ARG A 83 -22.27 -3.48 -3.30
C ARG A 83 -23.62 -3.39 -2.60
N ASN A 84 -23.65 -2.93 -1.35
CA ASN A 84 -24.88 -2.72 -0.58
C ASN A 84 -25.74 -1.60 -1.20
N GLN A 85 -25.12 -0.61 -1.85
CA GLN A 85 -25.80 0.44 -2.61
C GLN A 85 -26.28 -0.02 -4.01
N GLY A 86 -26.08 -1.29 -4.36
CA GLY A 86 -26.52 -1.86 -5.64
C GLY A 86 -25.53 -1.67 -6.79
N ALA A 87 -24.28 -1.27 -6.52
CA ALA A 87 -23.27 -1.19 -7.56
C ALA A 87 -22.92 -2.58 -8.11
N SER A 88 -22.76 -2.67 -9.43
CA SER A 88 -22.37 -3.93 -10.06
C SER A 88 -20.93 -4.29 -9.66
N PRO A 89 -20.65 -5.55 -9.25
CA PRO A 89 -19.30 -5.98 -8.91
C PRO A 89 -18.29 -5.90 -10.06
N GLN A 90 -18.78 -5.80 -11.30
CA GLN A 90 -17.97 -5.84 -12.51
C GLN A 90 -17.42 -4.45 -12.88
N ASP A 91 -18.13 -3.38 -12.51
CA ASP A 91 -17.74 -2.01 -12.85
C ASP A 91 -16.68 -1.44 -11.89
N ILE A 92 -16.54 -2.04 -10.70
CA ILE A 92 -15.69 -1.51 -9.63
C ILE A 92 -14.56 -2.49 -9.32
N THR A 93 -13.38 -2.20 -9.87
CA THR A 93 -12.17 -2.98 -9.60
C THR A 93 -11.49 -2.51 -8.31
N ARG A 94 -10.84 -3.45 -7.60
CA ARG A 94 -10.04 -3.14 -6.40
C ARG A 94 -8.98 -2.06 -6.69
N CYS A 95 -8.30 -2.17 -7.83
CA CYS A 95 -7.28 -1.19 -8.23
C CYS A 95 -7.88 0.18 -8.58
N GLY A 96 -9.03 0.22 -9.25
CA GLY A 96 -9.72 1.48 -9.55
C GLY A 96 -10.20 2.18 -8.28
N LEU A 97 -10.72 1.41 -7.32
CA LEU A 97 -11.12 1.93 -6.01
C LEU A 97 -9.91 2.44 -5.22
N LEU A 98 -8.80 1.69 -5.21
CA LEU A 98 -7.55 2.15 -4.61
C LEU A 98 -7.08 3.46 -5.26
N GLY A 99 -7.12 3.56 -6.59
CA GLY A 99 -6.76 4.78 -7.32
C GLY A 99 -7.59 5.99 -6.89
N LYS A 100 -8.91 5.83 -6.75
CA LYS A 100 -9.79 6.88 -6.22
C LYS A 100 -9.42 7.28 -4.80
N LEU A 101 -9.19 6.30 -3.91
CA LEU A 101 -8.78 6.59 -2.53
C LEU A 101 -7.43 7.35 -2.49
N MET A 102 -6.48 7.01 -3.37
CA MET A 102 -5.21 7.72 -3.48
C MET A 102 -5.40 9.16 -3.94
N GLU A 103 -6.29 9.39 -4.92
CA GLU A 103 -6.65 10.74 -5.38
C GLU A 103 -7.27 11.57 -4.25
N ASP A 104 -8.23 11.02 -3.52
CA ASP A 104 -8.90 11.71 -2.40
C ASP A 104 -7.89 12.10 -1.29
N ARG A 105 -6.94 11.20 -0.97
CA ARG A 105 -5.88 11.52 0.02
C ARG A 105 -4.87 12.53 -0.50
N MET A 106 -4.60 12.55 -1.81
CA MET A 106 -3.76 13.58 -2.42
C MET A 106 -4.38 14.96 -2.25
N TYR A 107 -5.69 15.10 -2.53
CA TYR A 107 -6.39 16.38 -2.32
C TYR A 107 -6.41 16.78 -0.85
N ALA A 108 -6.63 15.84 0.08
CA ALA A 108 -6.59 16.12 1.50
C ALA A 108 -5.22 16.63 1.96
N HIS A 109 -4.13 16.01 1.47
CA HIS A 109 -2.77 16.46 1.78
C HIS A 109 -2.48 17.86 1.22
N GLN A 110 -2.93 18.14 -0.01
CA GLN A 110 -2.75 19.45 -0.62
C GLN A 110 -3.57 20.54 0.08
N ALA A 111 -4.80 20.25 0.51
CA ALA A 111 -5.65 21.22 1.22
C ALA A 111 -4.99 21.78 2.48
N VAL A 112 -4.23 20.94 3.21
CA VAL A 112 -3.46 21.38 4.39
C VAL A 112 -2.33 22.33 3.98
N GLN A 113 -1.62 22.06 2.87
CA GLN A 113 -0.55 22.92 2.36
C GLN A 113 -1.10 24.27 1.86
N ASP A 114 -2.26 24.24 1.21
CA ASP A 114 -2.95 25.44 0.71
C ASP A 114 -3.71 26.20 1.82
N SER A 115 -3.54 25.78 3.08
CA SER A 115 -4.15 26.41 4.27
C SER A 115 -5.69 26.45 4.22
N LEU A 116 -6.32 25.49 3.57
CA LEU A 116 -7.78 25.33 3.53
C LEU A 116 -8.26 24.53 4.75
N LEU A 117 -8.22 25.17 5.91
CA LEU A 117 -8.66 24.58 7.18
C LEU A 117 -10.16 24.79 7.40
N VAL A 118 -10.86 23.73 7.79
CA VAL A 118 -12.28 23.76 8.17
C VAL A 118 -12.36 23.75 9.70
N SER A 119 -13.18 24.63 10.27
CA SER A 119 -13.40 24.70 11.72
C SER A 119 -14.37 23.61 12.20
N ASP A 120 -14.20 23.16 13.45
CA ASP A 120 -15.11 22.16 14.04
C ASP A 120 -16.56 22.64 14.08
N ASP A 121 -16.78 23.94 14.33
CA ASP A 121 -18.12 24.55 14.32
C ASP A 121 -18.81 24.41 12.96
N GLU A 122 -18.07 24.53 11.86
CA GLU A 122 -18.59 24.36 10.51
C GLU A 122 -18.93 22.89 10.19
N VAL A 123 -18.10 21.96 10.65
CA VAL A 123 -18.37 20.51 10.52
C VAL A 123 -19.63 20.14 11.28
N ASN A 124 -19.72 20.56 12.55
CA ASN A 124 -20.88 20.30 13.41
C ASN A 124 -22.16 20.92 12.82
N ALA A 125 -22.09 22.16 12.35
CA ALA A 125 -23.22 22.81 11.69
C ALA A 125 -23.65 22.10 10.40
N THR A 126 -22.73 21.42 9.71
CA THR A 126 -23.05 20.61 8.52
C THR A 126 -23.69 19.28 8.90
N SER A 127 -23.18 18.62 9.93
CA SER A 127 -23.77 17.39 10.47
C SER A 127 -25.18 17.63 11.01
N ASP A 128 -25.40 18.70 11.78
CA ASP A 128 -26.72 19.06 12.30
C ASP A 128 -27.73 19.31 11.17
N ARG A 129 -27.30 20.00 10.09
CA ARG A 129 -28.15 20.21 8.91
C ARG A 129 -28.50 18.89 8.23
N GLN A 130 -27.57 17.96 8.10
CA GLN A 130 -27.85 16.63 7.55
C GLN A 130 -28.84 15.87 8.45
N ILE A 131 -28.63 15.84 9.76
CA ILE A 131 -29.53 15.19 10.71
C ILE A 131 -30.94 15.79 10.63
N GLN A 132 -31.06 17.12 10.58
CA GLN A 132 -32.36 17.78 10.42
C GLN A 132 -33.06 17.40 9.11
N GLN A 133 -32.32 17.21 8.01
CA GLN A 133 -32.89 16.72 6.75
C GLN A 133 -33.43 15.29 6.89
N LEU A 134 -32.72 14.40 7.58
CA LEU A 134 -33.19 13.05 7.86
C LEU A 134 -34.44 13.06 8.76
N ILE A 135 -34.47 13.91 9.80
CA ILE A 135 -35.65 14.06 10.68
C ILE A 135 -36.87 14.53 9.88
N GLN A 136 -36.70 15.44 8.92
CA GLN A 136 -37.82 15.88 8.08
C GLN A 136 -38.37 14.76 7.18
N GLN A 137 -37.53 13.81 6.76
CA GLN A 137 -37.95 12.67 5.94
C GLN A 137 -38.61 11.55 6.77
N VAL A 138 -38.07 11.25 7.96
CA VAL A 138 -38.49 10.11 8.79
C VAL A 138 -39.51 10.51 9.87
N GLY A 139 -39.58 11.80 10.21
CA GLY A 139 -40.57 12.44 11.06
C GLY A 139 -40.19 12.59 12.54
N SER A 140 -39.23 11.83 13.07
CA SER A 140 -38.72 11.99 14.43
C SER A 140 -37.29 11.46 14.57
N MET A 141 -36.54 12.00 15.54
CA MET A 141 -35.17 11.55 15.83
C MET A 141 -35.12 10.08 16.25
N GLU A 142 -36.09 9.62 17.05
CA GLU A 142 -36.15 8.23 17.54
C GLU A 142 -36.10 7.20 16.40
N LYS A 143 -36.80 7.49 15.30
CA LYS A 143 -36.89 6.60 14.13
C LYS A 143 -35.65 6.65 13.22
N VAL A 144 -34.77 7.63 13.42
CA VAL A 144 -33.49 7.72 12.69
C VAL A 144 -32.42 6.86 13.37
N LEU A 145 -32.60 6.53 14.66
CA LEU A 145 -31.65 5.77 15.46
C LEU A 145 -32.00 4.28 15.58
N GLU A 146 -33.23 3.89 15.22
CA GLU A 146 -33.65 2.49 14.99
C GLU A 146 -33.15 1.95 13.64
#